data_AF-F0GCI7-F1
#
_entry.id   AF-F0GCI7-F1
#
_cell.length_a   1.000
_cell.length_b   1.000
_cell.length_c   1.000
_cell.angle_alpha   90.00
_cell.angle_beta   90.00
_cell.angle_gamma   90.00
#
_symmetry.space_group_name_H-M   'P 1'
#
loop_
_entity.id
_entity.type
_entity.pdbx_description
1 polymer ?
#
loop_
_entity_poly.entity_id
_entity_poly.type
_entity_poly.pdbx_seq_one_letter_code
_entity_poly.pdbx_strand_id
1 'polypeptide(L)'
;MAKIRSARAGKDRYAPVRHTAEDTARLLADPTLKAEYDALEEEFTALRALLDARKEAGLTQAQVAERMGTTTSAVSRLEASLSSEKHSPSFATLRKYAAACGKKLVISFA
;
A
#
# COMPACT_ATOMS: atom_id res chain seq x y z
N MET A 1 35.59 22.86 -4.31
CA MET A 1 35.70 21.83 -3.24
C MET A 1 34.94 20.59 -3.67
N ALA A 2 35.65 19.50 -4.00
CA ALA A 2 35.05 18.25 -4.44
C ALA A 2 34.56 17.44 -3.23
N LYS A 3 33.27 17.09 -3.19
CA LYS A 3 32.71 16.20 -2.17
C LYS A 3 33.19 14.77 -2.45
N ILE A 4 34.21 14.32 -1.72
CA ILE A 4 34.65 12.93 -1.68
C ILE A 4 33.48 12.09 -1.16
N ARG A 5 32.89 11.26 -2.02
CA ARG A 5 31.93 10.23 -1.57
C ARG A 5 32.73 9.16 -0.84
N SER A 6 32.66 9.16 0.49
CA SER A 6 33.19 8.08 1.30
C SER A 6 32.44 6.78 0.99
N ALA A 7 33.12 5.83 0.36
CA ALA A 7 32.61 4.48 0.18
C ALA A 7 32.72 3.75 1.52
N ARG A 8 31.63 3.75 2.31
CA ARG A 8 31.57 2.96 3.54
C ARG A 8 31.42 1.47 3.15
N ALA A 9 32.55 0.78 3.01
CA ALA A 9 32.59 -0.68 2.94
C ALA A 9 32.40 -1.23 4.36
N GLY A 10 31.18 -1.66 4.70
CA GLY A 10 30.84 -2.27 5.99
C GLY A 10 30.16 -3.62 5.81
N LYS A 11 30.45 -4.56 6.71
CA LYS A 11 29.84 -5.91 6.81
C LYS A 11 28.34 -5.88 7.20
N ASP A 12 27.75 -4.70 7.35
CA ASP A 12 26.32 -4.49 7.64
C ASP A 12 25.51 -4.31 6.35
N ARG A 13 25.56 -5.28 5.44
CA ARG A 13 24.66 -5.26 4.27
C ARG A 13 23.28 -5.70 4.73
N TYR A 14 22.25 -4.90 4.44
CA TYR A 14 20.86 -5.28 4.62
C TYR A 14 20.59 -6.62 3.91
N ALA A 15 20.38 -7.67 4.69
CA ALA A 15 20.15 -9.04 4.23
C ALA A 15 18.77 -9.51 4.72
N PRO A 16 17.68 -9.03 4.10
CA PRO A 16 16.33 -9.37 4.54
C PRO A 16 16.01 -10.84 4.28
N VAL A 17 15.40 -11.49 5.26
CA VAL A 17 14.76 -12.79 5.08
C VAL A 17 13.42 -12.55 4.38
N ARG A 18 13.12 -13.32 3.34
CA ARG A 18 11.83 -13.22 2.63
C ARG A 18 10.74 -13.86 3.48
N HIS A 19 9.63 -13.14 3.65
CA HIS A 19 8.39 -13.71 4.17
C HIS A 19 7.75 -14.59 3.09
N THR A 20 7.36 -15.81 3.45
CA THR A 20 6.80 -16.81 2.54
C THR A 20 5.33 -17.11 2.88
N ALA A 21 4.65 -17.83 1.97
CA ALA A 21 3.28 -18.30 2.25
C ALA A 21 3.23 -19.28 3.43
N GLU A 22 4.30 -20.07 3.65
CA GLU A 22 4.42 -20.99 4.78
C GLU A 22 4.50 -20.25 6.11
N ASP A 23 5.20 -19.10 6.14
CA ASP A 23 5.25 -18.24 7.32
C ASP A 23 3.84 -17.73 7.69
N THR A 24 3.08 -17.28 6.69
CA THR A 24 1.68 -16.86 6.90
C THR A 24 0.82 -18.02 7.41
N ALA A 25 0.92 -19.21 6.79
CA ALA A 25 0.16 -20.38 7.22
C ALA A 25 0.48 -20.79 8.66
N ARG A 26 1.76 -20.70 9.06
CA ARG A 26 2.19 -20.96 10.44
C ARG A 26 1.64 -19.93 11.43
N LEU A 27 1.62 -18.64 11.07
CA LEU A 27 1.05 -17.58 11.91
C LEU A 27 -0.47 -17.75 12.08
N LEU A 28 -1.19 -18.01 10.99
CA LEU A 28 -2.65 -18.18 11.00
C LEU A 28 -3.13 -19.50 11.63
N ALA A 29 -2.22 -20.38 12.03
CA ALA A 29 -2.54 -21.58 12.81
C ALA A 29 -2.91 -21.25 14.27
N ASP A 30 -2.50 -20.09 14.79
CA ASP A 30 -2.98 -19.58 16.08
C ASP A 30 -4.40 -19.00 15.90
N PRO A 31 -5.43 -19.57 16.56
CA PRO A 31 -6.82 -19.12 16.41
C PRO A 31 -7.04 -17.68 16.89
N THR A 32 -6.26 -17.20 17.87
CA THR A 32 -6.37 -15.82 18.36
C THR A 32 -5.87 -14.85 17.30
N LEU A 33 -4.71 -15.13 16.72
CA LEU A 33 -4.15 -14.33 15.64
C LEU A 33 -5.05 -14.37 14.42
N LYS A 34 -5.58 -15.54 14.07
CA LYS A 34 -6.48 -15.69 12.94
C LYS A 34 -7.75 -14.85 13.11
N ALA A 35 -8.37 -14.85 14.29
CA ALA A 35 -9.57 -14.07 14.56
C ALA A 35 -9.32 -12.56 14.38
N GLU A 36 -8.21 -12.04 14.92
CA GLU A 36 -7.83 -10.63 14.74
C GLU A 36 -7.47 -10.30 13.28
N TYR A 37 -6.83 -11.23 12.56
CA TYR A 37 -6.52 -11.08 11.14
C TYR A 37 -7.78 -11.03 10.28
N ASP A 38 -8.72 -11.94 10.51
CA ASP A 38 -10.00 -12.00 9.80
C ASP A 38 -10.85 -10.76 10.09
N ALA A 39 -10.76 -10.19 11.31
CA ALA A 39 -11.47 -8.97 11.68
C ALA A 39 -11.06 -7.74 10.86
N LEU A 40 -9.86 -7.74 10.25
CA LEU A 40 -9.35 -6.66 9.38
C LEU A 40 -9.71 -6.83 7.90
N GLU A 41 -10.50 -7.85 7.55
CA GLU A 41 -10.74 -8.22 6.15
C GLU A 41 -11.50 -7.12 5.38
N GLU A 42 -12.33 -6.33 6.04
CA GLU A 42 -13.04 -5.21 5.40
C GLU A 42 -12.06 -4.12 4.94
N GLU A 43 -11.18 -3.67 5.84
CA GLU A 43 -10.15 -2.67 5.54
C GLU A 43 -9.16 -3.18 4.49
N PHE A 44 -8.75 -4.45 4.58
CA PHE A 44 -7.88 -5.05 3.58
C PHE A 44 -8.55 -5.18 2.23
N THR A 45 -9.85 -5.47 2.17
CA THR A 45 -10.60 -5.50 0.92
C THR A 45 -10.63 -4.13 0.25
N ALA A 46 -10.90 -3.06 1.03
CA ALA A 46 -10.87 -1.69 0.53
C ALA A 46 -9.47 -1.30 0.02
N LEU A 47 -8.42 -1.65 0.77
CA LEU A 47 -7.03 -1.40 0.36
C LEU A 47 -6.66 -2.16 -0.92
N ARG A 48 -6.99 -3.46 -1.01
CA ARG A 48 -6.72 -4.29 -2.19
C ARG A 48 -7.34 -3.69 -3.45
N ALA A 49 -8.57 -3.16 -3.36
CA ALA A 49 -9.21 -2.50 -4.49
C ALA A 49 -8.40 -1.32 -5.08
N LEU A 50 -7.75 -0.51 -4.24
CA LEU A 50 -6.87 0.57 -4.72
C LEU A 50 -5.58 0.01 -5.34
N LEU A 51 -4.95 -0.95 -4.67
CA LEU A 51 -3.68 -1.53 -5.12
C LEU A 51 -3.84 -2.29 -6.44
N ASP A 52 -4.93 -3.03 -6.59
CA ASP A 52 -5.26 -3.76 -7.81
C ASP A 52 -5.58 -2.79 -8.95
N ALA A 53 -6.36 -1.73 -8.70
CA ALA A 53 -6.60 -0.69 -9.71
C ALA A 53 -5.28 -0.07 -10.22
N ARG A 54 -4.33 0.21 -9.33
CA ARG A 54 -3.01 0.73 -9.71
C ARG A 54 -2.16 -0.30 -10.45
N LYS A 55 -2.16 -1.55 -9.99
CA LYS A 55 -1.41 -2.67 -10.58
C LYS A 55 -1.89 -2.96 -11.99
N GLU A 56 -3.21 -3.03 -12.20
CA GLU A 56 -3.83 -3.21 -13.51
C GLU A 56 -3.53 -2.06 -14.47
N ALA A 57 -3.44 -0.83 -13.95
CA ALA A 57 -3.02 0.32 -14.73
C ALA A 57 -1.50 0.32 -15.06
N GLY A 58 -0.71 -0.58 -14.47
CA GLY A 58 0.74 -0.66 -14.67
C GLY A 58 1.50 0.53 -14.07
N LEU A 59 0.96 1.19 -13.04
CA LEU A 59 1.50 2.44 -12.51
C LEU A 59 2.27 2.24 -11.20
N THR A 60 3.38 2.98 -11.08
CA THR A 60 4.03 3.22 -9.80
C THR A 60 3.28 4.28 -9.00
N GLN A 61 3.49 4.34 -7.67
CA GLN A 61 2.92 5.39 -6.82
C GLN A 61 3.32 6.81 -7.30
N ALA A 62 4.54 6.98 -7.81
CA ALA A 62 5.02 8.26 -8.33
C ALA A 62 4.23 8.70 -9.59
N GLN A 63 3.94 7.77 -10.49
CA GLN A 63 3.14 8.06 -11.69
C GLN A 63 1.67 8.35 -11.34
N VAL A 64 1.10 7.66 -10.36
CA VAL A 64 -0.24 8.01 -9.86
C VAL A 64 -0.23 9.41 -9.24
N ALA A 65 0.80 9.75 -8.47
CA ALA A 65 0.94 11.06 -7.86
C ALA A 65 1.00 12.18 -8.90
N GLU A 66 1.79 11.98 -9.96
CA GLU A 66 1.89 12.90 -11.10
C GLU A 66 0.51 13.13 -11.76
N ARG A 67 -0.22 12.05 -12.05
CA ARG A 67 -1.57 12.12 -12.64
C ARG A 67 -2.60 12.79 -11.73
N MET A 68 -2.46 12.63 -10.42
CA MET A 68 -3.32 13.26 -9.43
C MET A 68 -2.94 14.72 -9.13
N GLY A 69 -1.77 15.19 -9.59
CA GLY A 69 -1.22 16.50 -9.22
C GLY A 69 -0.85 16.60 -7.74
N THR A 70 -0.26 15.54 -7.18
CA THR A 70 0.12 15.46 -5.76
C THR A 70 1.51 14.83 -5.58
N THR A 71 1.94 14.60 -4.34
CA THR A 71 3.25 14.01 -4.04
C THR A 71 3.16 12.48 -3.90
N THR A 72 4.27 11.78 -4.18
CA THR A 72 4.38 10.33 -3.93
C THR A 72 4.10 9.97 -2.47
N SER A 73 4.51 10.82 -1.53
CA SER A 73 4.22 10.64 -0.09
C SER A 73 2.73 10.76 0.24
N ALA A 74 1.99 11.62 -0.45
CA ALA A 74 0.54 11.74 -0.30
C ALA A 74 -0.17 10.49 -0.83
N VAL A 75 0.26 9.95 -1.98
CA VAL A 75 -0.27 8.69 -2.52
C VAL A 75 0.07 7.50 -1.62
N SER A 76 1.31 7.41 -1.11
CA SER A 76 1.69 6.37 -0.17
C SER A 76 0.85 6.42 1.11
N ARG A 77 0.58 7.62 1.64
CA ARG A 77 -0.31 7.79 2.80
C ARG A 77 -1.75 7.42 2.48
N LEU A 78 -2.25 7.77 1.29
CA LEU A 78 -3.58 7.39 0.82
C LEU A 78 -3.74 5.87 0.77
N GLU A 79 -2.78 5.16 0.18
CA GLU A 79 -2.79 3.69 0.15
C GLU A 79 -2.68 3.11 1.58
N ALA A 80 -1.88 3.69 2.46
CA ALA A 80 -1.80 3.22 3.85
C ALA A 80 -3.01 3.59 4.74
N SER A 81 -3.78 4.61 4.36
CA SER A 81 -4.88 5.11 5.21
C SER A 81 -6.10 4.21 5.26
N LEU A 82 -6.27 3.31 4.28
CA LEU A 82 -7.42 2.41 4.25
C LEU A 82 -7.29 1.24 5.24
N SER A 83 -6.10 1.00 5.78
CA SER A 83 -5.87 0.02 6.84
C SER A 83 -5.94 0.62 8.26
N SER A 84 -6.48 1.85 8.42
CA SER A 84 -6.66 2.48 9.73
C SER A 84 -7.84 3.46 9.74
N GLU A 85 -8.72 3.34 10.73
CA GLU A 85 -9.88 4.23 10.91
C GLU A 85 -9.53 5.71 11.18
N LYS A 86 -8.29 6.02 11.56
CA LYS A 86 -7.93 7.36 12.06
C LYS A 86 -7.90 8.44 10.97
N HIS A 87 -7.63 8.07 9.71
CA HIS A 87 -7.35 9.04 8.64
C HIS A 87 -7.97 8.63 7.30
N SER A 88 -9.28 8.40 7.29
CA SER A 88 -9.99 8.00 6.08
C SER A 88 -9.93 9.05 4.96
N PRO A 89 -9.59 8.66 3.72
CA PRO A 89 -9.55 9.59 2.60
C PRO A 89 -10.95 10.02 2.19
N SER A 90 -11.08 11.26 1.70
CA SER A 90 -12.35 11.74 1.18
C SER A 90 -12.76 10.98 -0.09
N PHE A 91 -14.06 10.89 -0.36
CA PHE A 91 -14.59 10.37 -1.62
C PHE A 91 -13.99 11.09 -2.84
N ALA A 92 -13.77 12.40 -2.74
CA ALA A 92 -13.14 13.19 -3.80
C ALA A 92 -11.70 12.73 -4.08
N THR A 93 -10.95 12.37 -3.04
CA THR A 93 -9.59 11.82 -3.16
C THR A 93 -9.61 10.45 -3.84
N LEU A 94 -10.49 9.55 -3.38
CA LEU A 94 -10.65 8.21 -3.96
C LEU A 94 -11.04 8.28 -5.44
N ARG A 95 -11.93 9.19 -5.80
CA ARG A 95 -12.34 9.42 -7.20
C ARG A 95 -11.18 9.88 -8.08
N LYS A 96 -10.32 10.78 -7.58
CA LYS A 96 -9.12 11.23 -8.31
C LYS A 96 -8.12 10.09 -8.49
N TYR A 97 -7.93 9.26 -7.47
CA TYR A 97 -7.06 8.09 -7.54
C TYR A 97 -7.57 7.08 -8.58
N ALA A 98 -8.86 6.76 -8.55
CA ALA A 98 -9.49 5.89 -9.54
C ALA A 98 -9.30 6.44 -10.96
N ALA A 99 -9.58 7.73 -11.17
CA ALA A 99 -9.38 8.40 -12.46
C ALA A 99 -7.93 8.36 -12.95
N ALA A 100 -6.95 8.56 -12.05
CA ALA A 100 -5.52 8.44 -12.36
C ALA A 100 -5.14 7.03 -12.82
N CYS A 101 -5.81 6.01 -12.29
CA CYS A 101 -5.67 4.61 -12.70
C CYS A 101 -6.53 4.24 -13.93
N GLY A 102 -7.26 5.19 -14.53
CA GLY A 102 -8.17 4.91 -15.65
C GLY A 102 -9.43 4.13 -15.25
N LYS A 103 -9.82 4.19 -13.98
CA LYS A 103 -10.99 3.51 -13.40
C LYS A 103 -12.06 4.52 -12.98
N LYS A 104 -13.26 4.03 -12.69
CA LYS A 104 -14.35 4.78 -12.06
C LYS A 104 -14.54 4.30 -10.64
N LEU A 105 -14.67 5.22 -9.70
CA LEU A 105 -15.04 4.89 -8.32
C LEU A 105 -16.52 4.47 -8.27
N VAL A 106 -16.78 3.30 -7.69
CA VAL A 106 -18.12 2.75 -7.44
C VAL A 106 -18.18 2.32 -5.97
N ILE A 107 -19.32 2.58 -5.32
CA ILE A 107 -19.61 2.08 -3.97
C ILE A 107 -20.79 1.13 -4.08
N SER A 108 -20.66 -0.04 -3.47
CA SER A 108 -21.69 -1.07 -3.36
C SER A 108 -21.65 -1.70 -1.97
N PHE A 109 -22.78 -2.20 -1.50
CA PHE A 109 -22.88 -2.99 -0.28
C PHE A 109 -22.83 -4.48 -0.64
N ALA A 110 -22.26 -5.30 0.25
CA ALA A 110 -22.13 -6.75 0.11
C ALA A 110 -22.86 -7.44 1.26
#